data_AF-A0A7S1R246-F1
#
_entry.id   AF-A0A7S1R246-F1
#
_cell.length_a   1.000
_cell.length_b   1.000
_cell.length_c   1.000
_cell.angle_alpha   90.00
_cell.angle_beta   90.00
_cell.angle_gamma   90.00
#
_symmetry.space_group_name_H-M   'P 1'
#
loop_
_entity.id
_entity.type
_entity.pdbx_description
1 polymer ?
#
loop_
_entity_poly.entity_id
_entity_poly.type
_entity_poly.pdbx_seq_one_letter_code
_entity_poly.pdbx_strand_id
1 'polypeptide(L)'
;DSYLALRGVPSPARPAHCSYRGMAFVRLLVAVVASAAAIAARAAYAGLRPAASLAALSSEATAERAALDEKVRELRAANPMFSEESCSAMYDTKVKLGGPVPPRSFVKGCSEVCARAHEIHSFWGSGETAAYACGIATEFGCVLDTLPPKKFC
;
A
#
# COMPACT_ATOMS: atom_id res chain seq x y z
N ASP A 1 -24.28 -66.34 40.05
CA ASP A 1 -24.96 -66.12 38.76
C ASP A 1 -24.00 -66.34 37.61
N SER A 2 -23.88 -67.57 37.08
CA SER A 2 -24.88 -68.21 36.20
C SER A 2 -24.83 -67.54 34.82
N TYR A 3 -24.03 -68.06 33.89
CA TYR A 3 -24.33 -69.15 32.94
C TYR A 3 -24.85 -68.62 31.58
N LEU A 4 -24.09 -68.98 30.54
CA LEU A 4 -24.51 -69.33 29.18
C LEU A 4 -25.64 -68.54 28.49
N ALA A 5 -25.34 -68.01 27.31
CA ALA A 5 -25.87 -68.59 26.06
C ALA A 5 -25.19 -68.01 24.81
N LEU A 6 -24.44 -68.88 24.12
CA LEU A 6 -24.17 -68.78 22.70
C LEU A 6 -25.49 -68.93 21.92
N ARG A 7 -25.70 -68.14 20.86
CA ARG A 7 -26.13 -68.62 19.52
C ARG A 7 -26.40 -67.49 18.52
N GLY A 8 -25.78 -67.61 17.34
CA GLY A 8 -26.42 -67.30 16.06
C GLY A 8 -26.16 -65.92 15.46
N VAL A 9 -25.02 -65.72 14.82
CA VAL A 9 -24.84 -64.62 13.84
C VAL A 9 -25.08 -65.18 12.43
N PRO A 10 -26.18 -64.83 11.75
CA PRO A 10 -26.31 -65.09 10.32
C PRO A 10 -25.44 -64.12 9.51
N SER A 11 -24.75 -64.66 8.51
CA SER A 11 -23.92 -63.94 7.55
C SER A 11 -24.77 -63.09 6.60
N PRO A 12 -24.55 -61.76 6.47
CA PRO A 12 -25.17 -61.00 5.40
C PRO A 12 -24.44 -61.25 4.07
N ALA A 13 -25.24 -61.60 3.06
CA ALA A 13 -24.86 -61.91 1.70
C ALA A 13 -24.08 -60.77 1.01
N ARG A 14 -23.17 -61.16 0.10
CA ARG A 14 -22.43 -60.23 -0.78
C ARG A 14 -23.41 -59.47 -1.69
N PRO A 15 -23.29 -58.14 -1.83
CA PRO A 15 -24.07 -57.41 -2.82
C PRO A 15 -23.61 -57.79 -4.23
N ALA A 16 -24.56 -58.19 -5.05
CA ALA A 16 -24.39 -58.37 -6.48
C ALA A 16 -24.07 -57.02 -7.14
N HIS A 17 -23.00 -57.00 -7.93
CA HIS A 17 -22.66 -55.87 -8.78
C HIS A 17 -23.75 -55.70 -9.84
N CYS A 18 -24.63 -54.72 -9.64
CA CYS A 18 -25.56 -54.25 -10.67
C CYS A 18 -24.78 -53.47 -11.72
N SER A 19 -24.86 -53.95 -12.96
CA SER A 19 -24.22 -53.44 -14.16
C SER A 19 -24.61 -51.97 -14.42
N TYR A 20 -23.72 -51.04 -14.04
CA TYR A 20 -23.93 -49.59 -14.16
C TYR A 20 -23.47 -49.10 -15.54
N ARG A 21 -24.12 -49.59 -16.60
CA ARG A 21 -23.70 -49.33 -18.00
C ARG A 21 -24.44 -48.17 -18.69
N GLY A 22 -25.26 -47.42 -17.96
CA GLY A 22 -26.09 -46.32 -18.49
C GLY A 22 -25.71 -44.89 -18.07
N MET A 23 -24.77 -44.69 -17.12
CA MET A 23 -24.53 -43.35 -16.52
C MET A 23 -23.23 -42.66 -16.96
N ALA A 24 -22.55 -43.18 -17.99
CA ALA A 24 -21.37 -42.52 -18.54
C ALA A 24 -21.73 -41.25 -19.33
N PHE A 25 -22.83 -41.27 -20.10
CA PHE A 25 -23.25 -40.14 -20.94
C PHE A 25 -23.80 -38.95 -20.13
N VAL A 26 -24.54 -39.20 -19.05
CA VAL A 26 -25.07 -38.14 -18.17
C VAL A 26 -23.93 -37.45 -17.42
N ARG A 27 -22.91 -38.20 -16.95
CA ARG A 27 -21.73 -37.62 -16.29
C ARG A 27 -20.87 -36.80 -17.27
N LEU A 28 -20.75 -37.23 -18.52
CA LEU A 28 -20.03 -36.48 -19.55
C LEU A 28 -20.72 -35.15 -19.87
N LEU A 29 -22.05 -35.15 -20.04
CA LEU A 29 -22.81 -33.93 -20.32
C LEU A 29 -22.78 -32.94 -19.17
N VAL A 30 -22.90 -33.40 -17.91
CA VAL A 30 -22.77 -32.53 -16.73
C VAL A 30 -21.36 -31.93 -16.63
N ALA A 31 -20.32 -32.70 -16.93
CA ALA A 31 -18.94 -32.19 -16.95
C ALA A 31 -18.70 -31.15 -18.06
N VAL A 32 -19.29 -31.33 -19.25
CA VAL A 32 -19.20 -30.37 -20.37
C VAL A 32 -19.96 -29.08 -20.06
N VAL A 33 -21.15 -29.15 -19.45
CA VAL A 33 -21.92 -27.97 -19.04
C VAL A 33 -21.22 -27.21 -17.90
N ALA A 34 -20.66 -27.93 -16.92
CA ALA A 34 -19.91 -27.32 -15.82
C ALA A 34 -18.61 -26.63 -16.28
N SER A 35 -17.92 -27.21 -17.26
CA SER A 35 -16.72 -26.59 -17.85
C SER A 35 -17.04 -25.38 -18.74
N ALA A 36 -18.15 -25.40 -19.49
CA ALA A 36 -18.62 -24.24 -20.25
C ALA A 36 -18.98 -23.04 -19.35
N ALA A 37 -19.64 -23.29 -18.20
CA ALA A 37 -19.95 -22.24 -17.22
C ALA A 37 -18.68 -21.64 -16.58
N ALA A 38 -17.66 -22.46 -16.33
CA ALA A 38 -16.39 -21.99 -15.77
C ALA A 38 -15.58 -21.11 -16.76
N ILE A 39 -15.68 -21.38 -18.06
CA ILE A 39 -15.02 -20.58 -19.11
C ILE A 39 -15.74 -19.22 -19.28
N ALA A 40 -17.08 -19.20 -19.24
CA ALA A 40 -17.85 -17.97 -19.30
C ALA A 40 -17.63 -17.06 -18.08
N ALA A 41 -17.52 -17.65 -16.88
CA ALA A 41 -17.22 -16.89 -15.67
C ALA A 41 -15.83 -16.22 -15.73
N ARG A 42 -14.80 -16.92 -16.24
CA ARG A 42 -13.44 -16.34 -16.39
C ARG A 42 -13.39 -15.14 -17.33
N ALA A 43 -14.19 -15.13 -18.40
CA ALA A 43 -14.28 -13.99 -19.31
C ALA A 43 -14.93 -12.76 -18.64
N ALA A 44 -15.93 -12.97 -17.78
CA ALA A 44 -16.56 -11.89 -17.02
C ALA A 44 -15.65 -11.29 -15.94
N TYR A 45 -14.85 -12.12 -15.24
CA TYR A 45 -13.92 -11.65 -14.21
C TYR A 45 -12.61 -11.06 -14.76
N ALA A 46 -12.20 -11.44 -15.98
CA ALA A 46 -10.99 -10.87 -16.61
C ALA A 46 -11.18 -9.43 -17.12
N GLY A 47 -12.42 -9.01 -17.38
CA GLY A 47 -12.76 -7.64 -17.80
C GLY A 47 -12.86 -6.63 -16.65
N LEU A 48 -13.05 -7.09 -15.41
CA LEU A 48 -13.03 -6.24 -14.21
C LEU A 48 -11.63 -6.27 -13.55
N ARG A 49 -10.60 -5.87 -14.30
CA ARG A 49 -9.33 -5.45 -13.67
C ARG A 49 -9.52 -4.04 -13.08
N PRO A 50 -8.96 -3.74 -11.89
CA PRO A 50 -9.44 -2.66 -11.03
C PRO A 50 -8.95 -1.29 -11.50
N ALA A 51 -9.68 -0.64 -12.41
CA ALA A 51 -9.51 0.79 -12.68
C ALA A 51 -9.64 1.64 -11.38
N ALA A 52 -10.39 1.13 -10.39
CA ALA A 52 -10.53 1.73 -9.08
C ALA A 52 -9.21 1.86 -8.31
N SER A 53 -8.23 0.96 -8.48
CA SER A 53 -6.98 1.04 -7.70
C SER A 53 -6.02 2.11 -8.24
N LEU A 54 -5.95 2.28 -9.56
CA LEU A 54 -5.14 3.35 -10.16
C LEU A 54 -5.76 4.73 -9.91
N ALA A 55 -7.08 4.85 -10.03
CA ALA A 55 -7.79 6.08 -9.70
C ALA A 55 -7.60 6.46 -8.23
N ALA A 56 -7.71 5.49 -7.31
CA ALA A 56 -7.45 5.71 -5.89
C ALA A 56 -6.02 6.21 -5.63
N LEU A 57 -5.00 5.55 -6.18
CA LEU A 57 -3.60 5.98 -6.05
C LEU A 57 -3.36 7.39 -6.61
N SER A 58 -3.96 7.71 -7.76
CA SER A 58 -3.84 9.05 -8.34
C SER A 58 -4.52 10.13 -7.49
N SER A 59 -5.64 9.80 -6.85
CA SER A 59 -6.35 10.72 -5.96
C SER A 59 -5.57 10.96 -4.67
N GLU A 60 -4.94 9.92 -4.12
CA GLU A 60 -4.08 10.00 -2.95
C GLU A 60 -2.83 10.83 -3.24
N ALA A 61 -2.15 10.56 -4.36
CA ALA A 61 -1.03 11.37 -4.83
C ALA A 61 -1.37 12.86 -4.94
N THR A 62 -2.54 13.19 -5.50
CA THR A 62 -2.99 14.58 -5.64
C THR A 62 -3.30 15.20 -4.28
N ALA A 63 -3.95 14.46 -3.40
CA ALA A 63 -4.29 14.91 -2.05
C ALA A 63 -3.04 15.20 -1.22
N GLU A 64 -1.99 14.39 -1.35
CA GLU A 64 -0.73 14.63 -0.62
C GLU A 64 0.01 15.88 -1.10
N ARG A 65 0.06 16.14 -2.40
CA ARG A 65 0.64 17.39 -2.93
C ARG A 65 -0.13 18.60 -2.40
N ALA A 66 -1.45 18.55 -2.47
CA ALA A 66 -2.31 19.61 -1.93
C ALA A 66 -2.13 19.81 -0.41
N ALA A 67 -1.94 18.72 0.35
CA ALA A 67 -1.68 18.81 1.78
C ALA A 67 -0.31 19.42 2.09
N LEU A 68 0.72 19.17 1.26
CA LEU A 68 2.02 19.82 1.40
C LEU A 68 1.95 21.31 1.09
N ASP A 69 1.27 21.70 0.00
CA ASP A 69 1.01 23.11 -0.34
C ASP A 69 0.25 23.83 0.76
N GLU A 70 -0.80 23.21 1.29
CA GLU A 70 -1.56 23.74 2.41
C GLU A 70 -0.65 23.97 3.62
N LYS A 71 0.20 23.00 3.94
CA LYS A 71 1.12 23.11 5.06
C LYS A 71 2.07 24.29 4.90
N VAL A 72 2.62 24.48 3.70
CA VAL A 72 3.47 25.64 3.38
C VAL A 72 2.69 26.93 3.57
N ARG A 73 1.44 27.01 3.09
CA ARG A 73 0.58 28.18 3.24
C ARG A 73 0.29 28.51 4.71
N GLU A 74 -0.10 27.51 5.50
CA GLU A 74 -0.33 27.65 6.94
C GLU A 74 0.90 28.18 7.67
N LEU A 75 2.08 27.63 7.36
CA LEU A 75 3.33 28.03 7.99
C LEU A 75 3.74 29.46 7.63
N ARG A 76 3.53 29.89 6.38
CA ARG A 76 3.73 31.28 5.97
C ARG A 76 2.77 32.22 6.69
N ALA A 77 1.51 31.84 6.84
CA ALA A 77 0.53 32.63 7.57
C ALA A 77 0.85 32.73 9.07
N ALA A 78 1.38 31.66 9.66
CA ALA A 78 1.71 31.60 11.08
C ALA A 78 3.04 32.29 11.43
N ASN A 79 3.99 32.37 10.48
CA ASN A 79 5.32 32.92 10.72
C ASN A 79 5.82 33.71 9.49
N PRO A 80 5.93 35.05 9.55
CA PRO A 80 6.44 35.85 8.44
C PRO A 80 7.92 35.61 8.13
N MET A 81 8.68 35.01 9.05
CA MET A 81 10.08 34.61 8.81
C MET A 81 10.16 33.26 8.08
N PHE A 82 9.06 32.51 7.95
CA PHE A 82 9.05 31.26 7.21
C PHE A 82 9.05 31.54 5.70
N SER A 83 10.17 31.19 5.07
CA SER A 83 10.43 31.33 3.64
C SER A 83 11.48 30.30 3.22
N GLU A 84 11.55 30.02 1.92
CA GLU A 84 12.51 29.16 1.27
C GLU A 84 13.94 29.56 1.64
N GLU A 85 14.26 30.85 1.52
CA GLU A 85 15.58 31.40 1.78
C GLU A 85 15.96 31.28 3.26
N SER A 86 15.02 31.55 4.16
CA SER A 86 15.27 31.48 5.60
C SER A 86 15.47 30.04 6.07
N CYS A 87 14.69 29.09 5.54
CA CYS A 87 14.88 27.66 5.82
C CYS A 87 16.20 27.14 5.21
N SER A 88 16.53 27.53 3.98
CA SER A 88 17.79 27.13 3.35
C SER A 88 18.98 27.64 4.15
N ALA A 89 18.99 28.90 4.58
CA ALA A 89 20.05 29.47 5.41
C ALA A 89 20.19 28.76 6.77
N MET A 90 19.07 28.40 7.39
CA MET A 90 19.05 27.60 8.63
C MET A 90 19.73 26.24 8.41
N TYR A 91 19.35 25.52 7.35
CA TYR A 91 19.87 24.18 7.09
C TYR A 91 21.31 24.18 6.54
N ASP A 92 21.72 25.21 5.82
CA ASP A 92 23.13 25.38 5.45
C ASP A 92 24.01 25.56 6.68
N THR A 93 23.52 26.28 7.69
CA THR A 93 24.19 26.39 8.99
C THR A 93 24.27 25.02 9.67
N LYS A 94 23.19 24.22 9.60
CA LYS A 94 23.16 22.85 10.15
C LYS A 94 24.24 21.95 9.55
N VAL A 95 24.36 21.96 8.21
CA VAL A 95 25.38 21.19 7.49
C VAL A 95 26.79 21.66 7.85
N LYS A 96 27.02 22.98 7.87
CA LYS A 96 28.34 23.56 8.23
C LYS A 96 28.78 23.22 9.65
N LEU A 97 27.85 23.20 10.59
CA LEU A 97 28.12 22.83 11.98
C LEU A 97 28.20 21.30 12.19
N GLY A 98 27.71 20.52 11.24
CA GLY A 98 27.59 19.06 11.38
C GLY A 98 26.61 18.63 12.48
N GLY A 99 25.70 19.52 12.90
CA GLY A 99 24.90 19.35 14.11
C GLY A 99 23.80 20.41 14.28
N PRO A 100 23.15 20.48 15.45
CA PRO A 100 21.99 21.34 15.67
C PRO A 100 22.22 22.83 15.37
N VAL A 101 21.21 23.49 14.83
CA VAL A 101 21.26 24.92 14.53
C VAL A 101 21.05 25.74 15.81
N PRO A 102 21.87 26.77 16.09
CA PRO A 102 21.67 27.66 17.22
C PRO A 102 20.30 28.36 17.18
N PRO A 103 19.68 28.68 18.33
CA PRO A 103 18.35 29.28 18.37
C PRO A 103 18.21 30.59 17.58
N ARG A 104 19.29 31.36 17.42
CA ARG A 104 19.28 32.63 16.67
C ARG A 104 19.11 32.46 15.16
N SER A 105 19.48 31.29 14.64
CA SER A 105 19.38 30.95 13.20
C SER A 105 18.25 29.96 12.93
N PHE A 106 17.49 29.58 13.95
CA PHE A 106 16.39 28.64 13.82
C PHE A 106 15.12 29.34 13.36
N VAL A 107 14.48 28.77 12.35
CA VAL A 107 13.24 29.29 11.77
C VAL A 107 12.14 28.26 11.98
N LYS A 108 11.13 28.65 12.77
CA LYS A 108 9.97 27.79 13.07
C LYS A 108 9.17 27.53 11.78
N GLY A 109 8.81 26.27 11.53
CA GLY A 109 8.11 25.83 10.32
C GLY A 109 9.00 25.04 9.34
N CYS A 110 10.31 25.31 9.33
CA CYS A 110 11.22 24.66 8.39
C CYS A 110 11.33 23.14 8.63
N SER A 111 11.38 22.73 9.90
CA SER A 111 11.39 21.30 10.24
C SER A 111 10.11 20.60 9.84
N GLU A 112 8.97 21.28 9.98
CA GLU A 112 7.64 20.74 9.71
C GLU A 112 7.41 20.52 8.20
N VAL A 113 7.80 21.49 7.35
CA VAL A 113 7.70 21.33 5.89
C VAL A 113 8.67 20.25 5.39
N CYS A 114 9.91 20.22 5.91
CA CYS A 114 10.90 19.24 5.50
C CYS A 114 10.54 17.82 5.95
N ALA A 115 9.97 17.66 7.15
CA ALA A 115 9.48 16.37 7.63
C ALA A 115 8.34 15.85 6.73
N ARG A 116 7.41 16.73 6.34
CA ARG A 116 6.30 16.35 5.47
C ARG A 116 6.77 15.99 4.05
N ALA A 117 7.68 16.78 3.48
CA ALA A 117 8.27 16.47 2.18
C ALA A 117 9.04 15.14 2.20
N HIS A 118 9.80 14.88 3.28
CA HIS A 118 10.50 13.61 3.45
C HIS A 118 9.55 12.42 3.58
N GLU A 119 8.46 12.56 4.34
CA GLU A 119 7.42 11.53 4.48
C GLU A 119 6.82 11.15 3.12
N ILE A 120 6.37 12.16 2.35
CA ILE A 120 5.78 11.95 1.01
C ILE A 120 6.79 11.28 0.07
N HIS A 121 8.01 11.81 -0.01
CA HIS A 121 9.03 11.21 -0.87
C HIS A 121 9.41 9.79 -0.43
N SER A 122 9.46 9.51 0.88
CA SER A 122 9.77 8.17 1.39
C SER A 122 8.65 7.16 1.11
N PHE A 123 7.39 7.60 1.19
CA PHE A 123 6.24 6.76 0.90
C PHE A 123 6.16 6.39 -0.59
N TRP A 124 6.26 7.38 -1.48
CA TRP A 124 6.20 7.13 -2.92
C TRP A 124 7.50 6.54 -3.48
N GLY A 125 8.65 6.93 -2.92
CA GLY A 125 10.00 6.49 -3.33
C GLY A 125 10.47 6.99 -4.70
N SER A 126 9.56 7.13 -5.67
CA SER A 126 9.83 7.59 -7.03
C SER A 126 8.55 8.11 -7.71
N GLY A 127 8.66 8.60 -8.94
CA GLY A 127 7.54 9.15 -9.70
C GLY A 127 7.25 10.62 -9.39
N GLU A 128 6.19 11.16 -9.99
CA GLU A 128 5.91 12.60 -9.95
C GLU A 128 5.65 13.14 -8.54
N THR A 129 4.99 12.37 -7.66
CA THR A 129 4.69 12.84 -6.30
C THR A 129 5.93 12.87 -5.43
N ALA A 130 6.80 11.87 -5.55
CA ALA A 130 8.12 11.89 -4.92
C ALA A 130 8.94 13.07 -5.46
N ALA A 131 9.00 13.27 -6.78
CA ALA A 131 9.73 14.37 -7.41
C ALA A 131 9.20 15.75 -6.99
N TYR A 132 7.89 15.89 -6.83
CA TYR A 132 7.27 17.13 -6.34
C TYR A 132 7.69 17.42 -4.89
N ALA A 133 7.58 16.45 -3.98
CA ALA A 133 8.04 16.61 -2.60
C ALA A 133 9.56 16.90 -2.54
N CYS A 134 10.32 16.30 -3.46
CA CYS A 134 11.73 16.55 -3.64
C CYS A 134 12.03 18.00 -4.05
N GLY A 135 11.25 18.55 -4.99
CA GLY A 135 11.35 19.96 -5.39
C GLY A 135 11.13 20.92 -4.23
N ILE A 136 10.06 20.72 -3.45
CA ILE A 136 9.81 21.49 -2.23
C ILE A 136 10.97 21.34 -1.24
N ALA A 137 11.46 20.11 -1.03
CA ALA A 137 12.59 19.87 -0.14
C ALA A 137 13.86 20.63 -0.59
N THR A 138 14.14 20.66 -1.89
CA THR A 138 15.27 21.40 -2.46
C THR A 138 15.10 22.91 -2.30
N GLU A 139 13.91 23.46 -2.58
CA GLU A 139 13.59 24.89 -2.44
C GLU A 139 13.82 25.39 -1.01
N PHE A 140 13.35 24.63 -0.01
CA PHE A 140 13.54 24.95 1.40
C PHE A 140 14.92 24.53 1.95
N GLY A 141 15.77 23.92 1.11
CA GLY A 141 17.11 23.47 1.48
C GLY A 141 17.13 22.38 2.55
N CYS A 142 16.11 21.52 2.59
CA CYS A 142 15.91 20.47 3.58
C CYS A 142 17.11 19.52 3.67
N VAL A 143 17.37 19.03 4.88
CA VAL A 143 18.44 18.08 5.16
C VAL A 143 17.90 16.89 5.94
N LEU A 144 18.46 15.72 5.67
CA LEU A 144 18.27 14.53 6.48
C LEU A 144 18.99 14.68 7.82
N ASP A 145 18.32 14.23 8.88
CA ASP A 145 18.87 14.14 10.24
C ASP A 145 19.83 12.95 10.40
N THR A 146 20.79 12.83 9.49
CA THR A 146 21.89 11.88 9.59
C THR A 146 23.13 12.54 10.21
N LEU A 147 24.08 11.73 10.67
CA LEU A 147 25.42 12.17 11.07
C LEU A 147 26.42 11.68 10.02
N PRO A 148 26.94 12.54 9.10
CA PRO A 148 26.72 13.98 8.97
C PRO A 148 25.38 14.36 8.31
N PRO A 149 24.85 15.57 8.55
CA PRO A 149 23.64 16.06 7.88
C PRO A 149 23.91 16.23 6.40
N LYS A 150 23.02 15.69 5.56
CA LYS A 150 23.11 15.77 4.10
C LYS A 150 21.83 16.33 3.52
N LYS A 151 21.94 17.11 2.44
CA LYS A 151 20.77 17.58 1.70
C LYS A 151 19.92 16.39 1.28
N PHE A 152 18.63 16.56 1.46
CA PHE A 152 17.62 15.59 1.09
C PHE A 152 17.09 16.00 -0.27
N CYS A 153 17.17 15.09 -1.24
CA CYS A 153 17.16 15.45 -2.66
C CYS A 153 18.41 16.25 -3.09
#